data_AF-A0A1H0HH49-F1
#
_entry.id   AF-A0A1H0HH49-F1
#
_cell.length_a   1.000
_cell.length_b   1.000
_cell.length_c   1.000
_cell.angle_alpha   90.00
_cell.angle_beta   90.00
_cell.angle_gamma   90.00
#
_symmetry.space_group_name_H-M   'P 1'
#
loop_
_entity.id
_entity.type
_entity.pdbx_description
1 polymer ?
#
loop_
_entity_poly.entity_id
_entity_poly.type
_entity_poly.pdbx_seq_one_letter_code
_entity_poly.pdbx_strand_id
1 'polypeptide(L)'
;MPSLKLSNPFRRAEAGSSLKRRAAALKSDLLNLTVRTAAPNPLPAPGSDEAIAAWDKARSEFDRLTCLAEGEHAALRIGDSFTLWTTEWVKAAQRSDFTRFTVREMPAARAKTAAELADLLVITTRRDLRFAEAQRQTAIRELYALAYPDGEDPEPLPEPDGDYAHVIIAEHRAAYAAWKPLGDAYNDCVEGSDACAMAQKAEAEPYRIQAEAFEELVDTRATTVGGLVALAGYLPGAVFDANCVEVEEDARRALRSMCNGVLKLFGDEADAELIALEAELLETDAAFRAAAHALRVARDRYDKPPVPVGLKVWSHDWVYPSIPRPRTQPLAGGRELLLPYGAEEVEILRVQPCLGHFVGGTEGELQPDGVTRLRPDPRAQVRADAIVAAWDQWQEQIREARAVVNLDALEAAYDATKATRDTVLQRGREVTARGLTGLAIKARIAANMAAETDPKACSARLYDPDDSDGLLMDLAGDVLAVTGGLPEAHRPKD
;
A
#
# COMPACT_ATOMS: atom_id res chain seq x y z
N MET A 1 60.25 -0.52 -38.18
CA MET A 1 58.79 -0.50 -37.93
C MET A 1 58.55 -0.20 -36.45
N PRO A 2 57.72 0.80 -36.12
CA PRO A 2 57.62 1.33 -34.76
C PRO A 2 56.67 0.49 -33.90
N SER A 3 57.03 0.31 -32.63
CA SER A 3 56.21 -0.38 -31.63
C SER A 3 54.97 0.43 -31.27
N LEU A 4 53.79 -0.14 -31.48
CA LEU A 4 52.52 0.37 -30.99
C LEU A 4 52.53 0.42 -29.45
N LYS A 5 52.68 1.63 -28.89
CA LYS A 5 52.40 1.90 -27.47
C LYS A 5 50.88 2.00 -27.31
N LEU A 6 50.27 0.96 -26.73
CA LEU A 6 48.89 1.03 -26.26
C LEU A 6 48.84 1.90 -25.01
N SER A 7 48.49 3.17 -25.19
CA SER A 7 48.12 4.07 -24.11
C SER A 7 46.84 3.59 -23.45
N ASN A 8 46.94 3.27 -22.16
CA ASN A 8 45.88 2.81 -21.27
C ASN A 8 44.67 3.79 -21.28
N PRO A 9 43.49 3.40 -21.80
CA PRO A 9 42.32 4.28 -21.87
C PRO A 9 41.56 4.43 -20.54
N PHE A 10 42.07 3.83 -19.45
CA PHE A 10 41.47 3.92 -18.12
C PHE A 10 42.04 5.05 -17.24
N ARG A 11 42.53 6.14 -17.82
CA ARG A 11 42.66 7.41 -17.06
C ARG A 11 41.25 7.97 -16.83
N ARG A 12 40.58 7.44 -15.81
CA ARG A 12 39.41 8.06 -15.19
C ARG A 12 39.82 9.47 -14.73
N ALA A 13 39.06 10.45 -15.18
CA ALA A 13 39.14 11.82 -14.70
C ALA A 13 39.05 11.85 -13.16
N GLU A 14 39.90 12.67 -12.57
CA GLU A 14 39.88 13.02 -11.16
C GLU A 14 38.59 13.78 -10.82
N ALA A 15 37.50 13.07 -10.55
CA ALA A 15 36.28 13.65 -9.99
C ALA A 15 35.52 12.58 -9.19
N GLY A 16 36.02 12.27 -8.00
CA GLY A 16 35.34 11.35 -7.11
C GLY A 16 35.98 11.41 -5.73
N SER A 17 35.44 12.25 -4.86
CA SER A 17 35.77 12.18 -3.44
C SER A 17 35.49 10.75 -2.95
N SER A 18 36.48 10.13 -2.30
CA SER A 18 36.36 8.76 -1.79
C SER A 18 35.10 8.63 -0.91
N LEU A 19 34.48 7.45 -0.88
CA LEU A 19 33.31 7.16 -0.03
C LEU A 19 33.53 7.62 1.42
N LYS A 20 34.77 7.50 1.92
CA LYS A 20 35.19 7.98 3.24
C LYS A 20 35.06 9.50 3.40
N ARG A 21 35.40 10.30 2.39
CA ARG A 21 35.21 11.76 2.41
C ARG A 21 33.73 12.14 2.33
N ARG A 22 32.94 11.42 1.53
CA ARG A 22 31.49 11.64 1.44
C ARG A 22 30.79 11.35 2.77
N ALA A 23 31.14 10.24 3.43
CA ALA A 23 30.61 9.90 4.75
C ALA A 23 31.07 10.91 5.84
N ALA A 24 32.30 11.42 5.77
CA ALA A 24 32.79 12.43 6.70
C ALA A 24 32.07 13.78 6.55
N ALA A 25 31.78 14.21 5.32
CA ALA A 25 30.97 15.41 5.07
C ALA A 25 29.56 15.25 5.66
N LEU A 26 28.90 14.11 5.38
CA LEU A 26 27.57 13.81 5.91
C LEU A 26 27.53 13.76 7.45
N LYS A 27 28.58 13.23 8.09
CA LYS A 27 28.73 13.23 9.55
C LYS A 27 28.97 14.63 10.12
N SER A 28 29.72 15.48 9.42
CA SER A 28 29.94 16.87 9.81
C SER A 28 28.65 17.70 9.71
N ASP A 29 27.86 17.48 8.67
CA ASP A 29 26.55 18.12 8.48
C ASP A 29 25.58 17.70 9.61
N LEU A 30 25.60 16.42 9.99
CA LEU A 30 24.86 15.87 11.15
C LEU A 30 25.29 16.43 12.51
N LEU A 31 26.57 16.78 12.68
CA LEU A 31 27.07 17.39 13.92
C LEU A 31 26.74 18.89 14.01
N ASN A 32 26.77 19.60 12.88
CA ASN A 32 26.34 21.00 12.84
C ASN A 32 24.83 21.14 13.15
N LEU A 33 24.04 20.11 12.84
CA LEU A 33 22.62 20.00 13.15
C LEU A 33 22.29 20.00 14.66
N THR A 34 23.23 19.63 15.53
CA THR A 34 22.97 19.48 16.98
C THR A 34 23.33 20.71 17.82
N VAL A 35 24.03 21.70 17.26
CA VAL A 35 24.76 22.71 18.07
C VAL A 35 24.22 24.15 17.96
N ARG A 36 23.27 24.44 17.07
CA ARG A 36 22.74 25.83 16.92
C ARG A 36 21.40 26.04 17.65
N THR A 37 21.47 26.33 18.95
CA THR A 37 20.37 26.96 19.70
C THR A 37 20.74 28.42 19.98
N ALA A 38 20.43 29.31 19.04
CA ALA A 38 20.30 30.72 19.38
C ALA A 38 19.05 30.90 20.27
N ALA A 39 19.11 31.81 21.25
CA ALA A 39 17.96 32.09 22.09
C ALA A 39 16.74 32.47 21.21
N PRO A 40 15.57 31.85 21.43
CA PRO A 40 14.41 32.11 20.58
C PRO A 40 14.00 33.57 20.70
N ASN A 41 13.81 34.23 19.56
CA ASN A 41 13.08 35.48 19.53
C ASN A 41 11.69 35.26 20.17
N PRO A 42 11.14 36.25 20.90
CA PRO A 42 9.80 36.12 21.44
C PRO A 42 8.82 35.78 20.31
N LEU A 43 8.04 34.71 20.50
CA LEU A 43 7.05 34.26 19.53
C LEU A 43 5.90 35.29 19.44
N PRO A 44 5.36 35.56 18.24
CA PRO A 44 4.20 36.42 18.08
C PRO A 44 2.95 35.79 18.71
N ALA A 45 1.97 36.63 19.04
CA ALA A 45 0.70 36.14 19.59
C ALA A 45 -0.06 35.31 18.53
N PRO A 46 -0.72 34.21 18.90
CA PRO A 46 -1.52 33.44 17.94
C PRO A 46 -2.60 34.29 17.25
N GLY A 47 -2.77 34.13 15.94
CA GLY A 47 -3.74 34.84 15.10
C GLY A 47 -3.42 36.33 14.84
N SER A 48 -2.26 36.82 15.28
CA SER A 48 -1.85 38.21 15.06
C SER A 48 -1.29 38.46 13.66
N ASP A 49 -1.39 39.71 13.18
CA ASP A 49 -0.74 40.16 11.94
C ASP A 49 0.77 39.89 11.97
N GLU A 50 1.39 40.01 13.15
CA GLU A 50 2.80 39.67 13.35
C GLU A 50 3.08 38.17 13.14
N ALA A 51 2.17 37.29 13.53
CA ALA A 51 2.29 35.84 13.30
C ALA A 51 2.16 35.49 11.81
N ILE A 52 1.19 36.09 11.12
CA ILE A 52 0.99 35.91 9.67
C ILE A 52 2.21 36.41 8.89
N ALA A 53 2.70 37.62 9.20
CA ALA A 53 3.89 38.17 8.56
C ALA A 53 5.16 37.34 8.84
N ALA A 54 5.28 36.79 10.06
CA ALA A 54 6.38 35.89 10.41
C ALA A 54 6.31 34.57 9.63
N TRP A 55 5.11 34.00 9.48
CA TRP A 55 4.88 32.80 8.67
C TRP A 55 5.20 33.04 7.19
N ASP A 56 4.73 34.14 6.59
CA ASP A 56 5.02 34.47 5.18
C ASP A 56 6.51 34.61 4.90
N LYS A 57 7.23 35.24 5.84
CA LYS A 57 8.69 35.34 5.78
C LYS A 57 9.36 33.97 5.91
N ALA A 58 8.88 33.13 6.83
CA ALA A 58 9.38 31.77 7.02
C ALA A 58 9.12 30.88 5.81
N ARG A 59 7.96 31.01 5.16
CA ARG A 59 7.60 30.34 3.89
C ARG A 59 8.54 30.75 2.77
N SER A 60 8.70 32.05 2.55
CA SER A 60 9.61 32.58 1.51
C SER A 60 11.05 32.11 1.71
N GLU A 61 11.52 32.09 2.96
CA GLU A 61 12.87 31.61 3.29
C GLU A 61 12.98 30.09 3.16
N PHE A 62 11.93 29.33 3.52
CA PHE A 62 11.88 27.89 3.34
C PHE A 62 12.02 27.55 1.85
N ASP A 63 11.22 28.18 0.99
CA ASP A 63 11.28 27.99 -0.46
C ASP A 63 12.68 28.30 -1.01
N ARG A 64 13.30 29.39 -0.55
CA ARG A 64 14.66 29.75 -0.93
C ARG A 64 15.68 28.69 -0.50
N LEU A 65 15.54 28.10 0.69
CA LEU A 65 16.43 27.07 1.23
C LEU A 65 16.21 25.70 0.60
N THR A 66 14.99 25.39 0.15
CA THR A 66 14.63 24.10 -0.46
C THR A 66 14.65 24.10 -1.98
N CYS A 67 14.86 25.25 -2.61
CA CYS A 67 14.97 25.38 -4.06
C CYS A 67 16.07 24.45 -4.61
N LEU A 68 15.70 23.61 -5.56
CA LEU A 68 16.62 22.68 -6.22
C LEU A 68 17.36 23.38 -7.35
N ALA A 69 18.65 23.11 -7.49
CA ALA A 69 19.38 23.52 -8.68
C ALA A 69 18.79 22.79 -9.90
N GLU A 70 18.76 23.44 -11.07
CA GLU A 70 18.17 22.89 -12.30
C GLU A 70 18.68 21.48 -12.64
N GLY A 71 19.99 21.23 -12.45
CA GLY A 71 20.59 19.91 -12.64
C GLY A 71 20.14 18.86 -11.62
N GLU A 72 19.87 19.24 -10.37
CA GLU A 72 19.31 18.33 -9.37
C GLU A 72 17.84 18.02 -9.69
N HIS A 73 17.07 19.03 -10.10
CA HIS A 73 15.69 18.86 -10.52
C HIS A 73 15.57 17.91 -11.72
N ALA A 74 16.41 18.10 -12.74
CA ALA A 74 16.46 17.21 -13.91
C ALA A 74 16.88 15.78 -13.54
N ALA A 75 17.84 15.61 -12.62
CA ALA A 75 18.27 14.29 -12.16
C ALA A 75 17.18 13.54 -11.38
N LEU A 76 16.37 14.28 -10.62
CA LEU A 76 15.28 13.71 -9.81
C LEU A 76 14.03 13.39 -10.63
N ARG A 77 13.89 13.87 -11.87
CA ARG A 77 12.70 13.60 -12.69
C ARG A 77 12.61 12.12 -13.11
N ILE A 78 11.42 11.54 -13.08
CA ILE A 78 11.17 10.15 -13.49
C ILE A 78 10.71 10.12 -14.95
N GLY A 79 11.66 9.89 -15.87
CA GLY A 79 11.37 9.96 -17.30
C GLY A 79 10.87 11.35 -17.70
N ASP A 80 9.75 11.41 -18.44
CA ASP A 80 9.12 12.65 -18.86
C ASP A 80 7.99 13.11 -17.91
N SER A 81 7.72 12.42 -16.80
CA SER A 81 6.66 12.81 -15.84
C SER A 81 7.06 14.04 -15.02
N PHE A 82 6.11 14.74 -14.40
CA PHE A 82 6.40 15.83 -13.47
C PHE A 82 6.82 15.33 -12.08
N THR A 83 6.80 14.01 -11.88
CA THR A 83 7.11 13.37 -10.60
C THR A 83 8.61 13.30 -10.38
N LEU A 84 9.01 13.60 -9.16
CA LEU A 84 10.39 13.52 -8.71
C LEU A 84 10.62 12.26 -7.87
N TRP A 85 11.76 11.61 -8.06
CA TRP A 85 12.26 10.57 -7.16
C TRP A 85 12.24 11.08 -5.72
N THR A 86 11.69 10.26 -4.82
CA THR A 86 11.79 10.42 -3.36
C THR A 86 12.74 9.38 -2.79
N THR A 87 13.28 9.63 -1.58
CA THR A 87 14.17 8.66 -0.91
C THR A 87 13.50 7.29 -0.77
N GLU A 88 12.21 7.26 -0.44
CA GLU A 88 11.44 6.02 -0.30
C GLU A 88 11.23 5.31 -1.64
N TRP A 89 10.97 6.06 -2.72
CA TRP A 89 10.79 5.48 -4.06
C TRP A 89 12.10 4.90 -4.60
N VAL A 90 13.24 5.56 -4.35
CA VAL A 90 14.55 5.01 -4.72
C VAL A 90 14.83 3.71 -3.95
N LYS A 91 14.55 3.65 -2.65
CA LYS A 91 14.70 2.42 -1.85
C LYS A 91 13.76 1.30 -2.30
N ALA A 92 12.54 1.63 -2.74
CA ALA A 92 11.62 0.66 -3.32
C ALA A 92 12.19 0.08 -4.62
N ALA A 93 12.61 0.94 -5.55
CA ALA A 93 13.23 0.53 -6.81
C ALA A 93 14.51 -0.31 -6.61
N GLN A 94 15.34 0.01 -5.60
CA GLN A 94 16.52 -0.80 -5.23
C GLN A 94 16.16 -2.24 -4.81
N ARG A 95 14.95 -2.45 -4.27
CA ARG A 95 14.40 -3.77 -3.92
C ARG A 95 13.58 -4.40 -5.05
N SER A 96 13.62 -3.79 -6.24
CA SER A 96 12.79 -4.16 -7.39
C SER A 96 11.27 -4.07 -7.12
N ASP A 97 10.87 -3.23 -6.16
CA ASP A 97 9.47 -2.90 -5.89
C ASP A 97 9.10 -1.63 -6.68
N PHE A 98 8.22 -1.81 -7.66
CA PHE A 98 7.75 -0.73 -8.55
C PHE A 98 6.24 -0.47 -8.41
N THR A 99 5.61 -0.95 -7.33
CA THR A 99 4.16 -0.82 -7.12
C THR A 99 3.68 0.62 -6.98
N ARG A 100 4.57 1.53 -6.58
CA ARG A 100 4.28 2.98 -6.37
C ARG A 100 4.51 3.84 -7.60
N PHE A 101 4.95 3.26 -8.72
CA PHE A 101 5.16 4.01 -9.95
C PHE A 101 3.94 3.83 -10.82
N THR A 102 3.47 4.92 -11.41
CA THR A 102 2.43 4.84 -12.43
C THR A 102 2.91 4.00 -13.62
N VAL A 103 1.97 3.43 -14.40
CA VAL A 103 2.29 2.65 -15.60
C VAL A 103 3.22 3.43 -16.55
N ARG A 104 3.07 4.75 -16.62
CA ARG A 104 3.91 5.65 -17.42
C ARG A 104 5.34 5.79 -16.90
N GLU A 105 5.54 5.70 -15.59
CA GLU A 105 6.84 5.88 -14.93
C GLU A 105 7.64 4.59 -14.82
N MET A 106 6.96 3.44 -14.77
CA MET A 106 7.58 2.12 -14.61
C MET A 106 8.72 1.84 -15.61
N PRO A 107 8.60 2.13 -16.92
CA PRO A 107 9.70 1.90 -17.87
C PRO A 107 10.95 2.69 -17.52
N ALA A 108 10.80 3.98 -17.18
CA ALA A 108 11.92 4.85 -16.81
C ALA A 108 12.54 4.46 -15.46
N ALA A 109 11.71 4.05 -14.49
CA ALA A 109 12.16 3.57 -13.19
C ALA A 109 12.94 2.24 -13.30
N ARG A 110 12.44 1.28 -14.09
CA ARG A 110 13.10 -0.02 -14.32
C ARG A 110 14.37 0.09 -15.15
N ALA A 111 14.49 1.12 -15.98
CA ALA A 111 15.70 1.37 -16.78
C ALA A 111 16.90 1.83 -15.93
N LYS A 112 16.69 2.27 -14.68
CA LYS A 112 17.78 2.70 -13.80
C LYS A 112 18.62 1.52 -13.34
N THR A 113 19.92 1.63 -13.55
CA THR A 113 20.90 0.69 -13.02
C THR A 113 21.03 0.83 -11.50
N ALA A 114 21.53 -0.21 -10.83
CA ALA A 114 21.78 -0.18 -9.39
C ALA A 114 22.72 0.97 -8.97
N ALA A 115 23.70 1.33 -9.82
CA ALA A 115 24.61 2.44 -9.57
C ALA A 115 23.88 3.80 -9.65
N GLU A 116 23.04 4.01 -10.67
CA GLU A 116 22.23 5.23 -10.78
C GLU A 116 21.24 5.37 -9.62
N LEU A 117 20.61 4.26 -9.20
CA LEU A 117 19.74 4.27 -8.02
C LEU A 117 20.52 4.62 -6.74
N ALA A 118 21.77 4.18 -6.60
CA ALA A 118 22.61 4.57 -5.46
C ALA A 118 22.95 6.07 -5.47
N ASP A 119 23.24 6.64 -6.64
CA ASP A 119 23.48 8.08 -6.78
C ASP A 119 22.20 8.89 -6.53
N LEU A 120 21.05 8.44 -7.04
CA LEU A 120 19.73 9.03 -6.76
C LEU A 120 19.39 8.99 -5.27
N LEU A 121 19.77 7.93 -4.56
CA LEU A 121 19.55 7.82 -3.12
C LEU A 121 20.32 8.91 -2.36
N VAL A 122 21.55 9.23 -2.80
CA VAL A 122 22.34 10.32 -2.22
C VAL A 122 21.69 11.67 -2.48
N ILE A 123 21.20 11.91 -3.69
CA ILE A 123 20.55 13.18 -4.07
C ILE A 123 19.24 13.36 -3.28
N THR A 124 18.38 12.34 -3.26
CA THR A 124 17.09 12.38 -2.54
C THR A 124 17.29 12.53 -1.03
N THR A 125 18.24 11.80 -0.43
CA THR A 125 18.54 11.94 1.01
C THR A 125 19.05 13.34 1.34
N ARG A 126 19.91 13.93 0.49
CA ARG A 126 20.38 15.31 0.66
C ARG A 126 19.27 16.33 0.54
N ARG A 127 18.30 16.12 -0.37
CA ARG A 127 17.11 16.96 -0.48
C ARG A 127 16.29 16.86 0.80
N ASP A 128 15.99 15.65 1.27
CA ASP A 128 15.15 15.46 2.45
C ASP A 128 15.82 16.04 3.72
N LEU A 129 17.14 15.93 3.85
CA LEU A 129 17.90 16.61 4.90
C LEU A 129 17.81 18.13 4.81
N ARG A 130 17.95 18.71 3.60
CA ARG A 130 17.76 20.15 3.35
C ARG A 130 16.36 20.62 3.73
N PHE A 131 15.32 19.86 3.38
CA PHE A 131 13.93 20.15 3.77
C PHE A 131 13.76 20.13 5.29
N ALA A 132 14.27 19.09 5.96
CA ALA A 132 14.20 19.00 7.41
C ALA A 132 14.97 20.13 8.11
N GLU A 133 16.10 20.55 7.54
CA GLU A 133 16.88 21.67 8.06
C GLU A 133 16.19 23.01 7.81
N ALA A 134 15.69 23.26 6.61
CA ALA A 134 14.91 24.46 6.30
C ALA A 134 13.70 24.57 7.23
N GLN A 135 12.96 23.48 7.42
CA GLN A 135 11.79 23.45 8.31
C GLN A 135 12.15 23.84 9.75
N ARG A 136 13.29 23.35 10.27
CA ARG A 136 13.79 23.74 11.60
C ARG A 136 14.30 25.17 11.65
N GLN A 137 15.05 25.61 10.64
CA GLN A 137 15.64 26.95 10.61
C GLN A 137 14.58 28.04 10.51
N THR A 138 13.50 27.78 9.78
CA THR A 138 12.43 28.75 9.57
C THR A 138 11.33 28.65 10.62
N ALA A 139 11.29 27.56 11.40
CA ALA A 139 10.18 27.24 12.32
C ALA A 139 8.81 27.34 11.63
N ILE A 140 8.76 26.98 10.33
CA ILE A 140 7.60 27.23 9.47
C ILE A 140 6.32 26.55 9.99
N ARG A 141 6.44 25.39 10.65
CA ARG A 141 5.28 24.68 11.20
C ARG A 141 4.75 25.36 12.45
N GLU A 142 5.64 25.77 13.34
CA GLU A 142 5.31 26.49 14.57
C GLU A 142 4.69 27.85 14.23
N LEU A 143 5.26 28.56 13.26
CA LEU A 143 4.73 29.83 12.78
C LEU A 143 3.42 29.67 12.03
N TYR A 144 3.20 28.56 11.29
CA TYR A 144 1.90 28.25 10.69
C TYR A 144 0.82 28.07 11.77
N ALA A 145 1.11 27.28 12.80
CA ALA A 145 0.19 27.07 13.92
C ALA A 145 -0.11 28.35 14.71
N LEU A 146 0.85 29.28 14.78
CA LEU A 146 0.64 30.60 15.40
C LEU A 146 -0.14 31.55 14.47
N ALA A 147 0.13 31.53 13.16
CA ALA A 147 -0.58 32.37 12.20
C ALA A 147 -2.05 31.94 12.06
N TYR A 148 -2.32 30.64 12.14
CA TYR A 148 -3.63 30.03 11.93
C TYR A 148 -4.01 29.10 13.11
N PRO A 149 -4.24 29.66 14.32
CA PRO A 149 -4.42 28.87 15.54
C PRO A 149 -5.71 28.05 15.58
N ASP A 150 -6.73 28.48 14.85
CA ASP A 150 -8.02 27.75 14.76
C ASP A 150 -8.00 26.64 13.73
N GLY A 151 -6.83 26.37 13.11
CA GLY A 151 -6.69 25.33 12.10
C GLY A 151 -7.66 25.53 10.95
N GLU A 152 -7.93 26.78 10.57
CA GLU A 152 -8.64 27.09 9.34
C GLU A 152 -7.84 26.44 8.21
N ASP A 153 -8.28 25.24 7.80
CA ASP A 153 -8.11 24.74 6.45
C ASP A 153 -8.27 25.96 5.54
N PRO A 154 -7.31 26.21 4.62
CA PRO A 154 -7.25 27.44 3.83
C PRO A 154 -8.65 27.89 3.45
N GLU A 155 -9.02 29.12 3.85
CA GLU A 155 -10.37 29.68 3.67
C GLU A 155 -10.91 29.16 2.33
N PRO A 156 -11.99 28.34 2.34
CA PRO A 156 -12.54 27.81 1.12
C PRO A 156 -12.74 28.99 0.18
N LEU A 157 -12.22 28.85 -1.05
CA LEU A 157 -12.45 29.82 -2.12
C LEU A 157 -13.89 30.31 -2.01
N PRO A 158 -14.14 31.63 -2.06
CA PRO A 158 -15.44 32.22 -1.72
C PRO A 158 -16.54 31.36 -2.34
N GLU A 159 -17.28 30.68 -1.46
CA GLU A 159 -18.23 29.65 -1.85
C GLU A 159 -19.18 30.30 -2.87
N PRO A 160 -19.23 29.83 -4.13
CA PRO A 160 -20.23 30.31 -5.06
C PRO A 160 -21.61 30.15 -4.39
N ASP A 161 -22.57 31.03 -4.67
CA ASP A 161 -23.91 31.08 -4.05
C ASP A 161 -24.80 29.81 -4.33
N GLY A 162 -24.21 28.64 -4.50
CA GLY A 162 -24.85 27.34 -4.62
C GLY A 162 -23.91 26.22 -4.17
N ASP A 163 -24.47 25.08 -3.77
CA ASP A 163 -23.69 23.95 -3.27
C ASP A 163 -22.76 23.39 -4.37
N TYR A 164 -21.45 23.61 -4.20
CA TYR A 164 -20.38 23.22 -5.11
C TYR A 164 -20.44 21.75 -5.52
N ALA A 165 -20.97 20.87 -4.65
CA ALA A 165 -21.17 19.46 -4.94
C ALA A 165 -21.98 19.21 -6.22
N HIS A 166 -23.03 19.99 -6.48
CA HIS A 166 -23.84 19.81 -7.69
C HIS A 166 -23.08 20.20 -8.96
N VAL A 167 -22.21 21.20 -8.88
CA VAL A 167 -21.37 21.65 -9.99
C VAL A 167 -20.38 20.54 -10.34
N ILE A 168 -19.65 20.03 -9.34
CA ILE A 168 -18.64 18.99 -9.56
C ILE A 168 -19.26 17.67 -10.05
N ILE A 169 -20.44 17.29 -9.54
CA ILE A 169 -21.17 16.13 -10.08
C ILE A 169 -21.50 16.33 -11.56
N ALA A 170 -21.94 17.53 -11.97
CA ALA A 170 -22.27 17.80 -13.36
C ALA A 170 -21.02 17.77 -14.27
N GLU A 171 -19.90 18.32 -13.80
CA GLU A 171 -18.61 18.31 -14.50
C GLU A 171 -18.07 16.89 -14.68
N HIS A 172 -18.05 16.08 -13.62
CA HIS A 172 -17.64 14.68 -13.72
C HIS A 172 -18.55 13.89 -14.67
N ARG A 173 -19.88 14.07 -14.61
CA ARG A 173 -20.81 13.41 -15.55
C ARG A 173 -20.51 13.76 -17.00
N ALA A 174 -20.24 15.04 -17.29
CA ALA A 174 -19.93 15.48 -18.64
C ALA A 174 -18.60 14.89 -19.13
N ALA A 175 -17.57 14.89 -18.28
CA ALA A 175 -16.27 14.31 -18.59
C ALA A 175 -16.35 12.79 -18.81
N TYR A 176 -17.05 12.07 -17.91
CA TYR A 176 -17.27 10.64 -18.03
C TYR A 176 -18.08 10.27 -19.28
N ALA A 177 -19.15 11.00 -19.59
CA ALA A 177 -19.94 10.77 -20.81
C ALA A 177 -19.13 10.99 -22.09
N ALA A 178 -18.17 11.93 -22.08
CA ALA A 178 -17.27 12.16 -23.20
C ALA A 178 -16.21 11.06 -23.35
N TRP A 179 -15.69 10.55 -22.23
CA TRP A 179 -14.67 9.50 -22.21
C TRP A 179 -15.23 8.10 -22.48
N LYS A 180 -16.35 7.72 -21.85
CA LYS A 180 -16.85 6.34 -21.79
C LYS A 180 -16.93 5.62 -23.15
N PRO A 181 -17.48 6.21 -24.23
CA PRO A 181 -17.53 5.53 -25.53
C PRO A 181 -16.14 5.24 -26.12
N LEU A 182 -15.14 6.08 -25.82
CA LEU A 182 -13.76 5.90 -26.27
C LEU A 182 -13.05 4.84 -25.42
N GLY A 183 -13.27 4.84 -24.11
CA GLY A 183 -12.80 3.80 -23.20
C GLY A 183 -13.35 2.42 -23.56
N ASP A 184 -14.63 2.33 -23.91
CA ASP A 184 -15.25 1.08 -24.39
C ASP A 184 -14.60 0.60 -25.69
N ALA A 185 -14.42 1.51 -26.66
CA ALA A 185 -13.74 1.18 -27.91
C ALA A 185 -12.28 0.71 -27.69
N TYR A 186 -11.57 1.29 -26.72
CA TYR A 186 -10.23 0.87 -26.35
C TYR A 186 -10.22 -0.53 -25.72
N ASN A 187 -11.10 -0.78 -24.76
CA ASN A 187 -11.23 -2.07 -24.07
C ASN A 187 -11.64 -3.21 -25.01
N ASP A 188 -12.42 -2.92 -26.05
CA ASP A 188 -12.84 -3.90 -27.06
C ASP A 188 -11.76 -4.21 -28.11
N CYS A 189 -10.67 -3.43 -28.17
CA CYS A 189 -9.61 -3.65 -29.15
C CYS A 189 -8.66 -4.80 -28.75
N VAL A 190 -8.17 -5.52 -29.76
CA VAL A 190 -7.10 -6.52 -29.55
C VAL A 190 -5.80 -5.81 -29.22
N GLU A 191 -5.20 -6.17 -28.08
CA GLU A 191 -3.92 -5.62 -27.63
C GLU A 191 -2.84 -5.73 -28.73
N GLY A 192 -2.13 -4.63 -28.98
CA GLY A 192 -1.06 -4.55 -30.00
C GLY A 192 -1.54 -4.31 -31.43
N SER A 193 -2.85 -4.20 -31.69
CA SER A 193 -3.38 -3.83 -33.00
C SER A 193 -3.28 -2.32 -33.27
N ASP A 194 -3.27 -1.93 -34.56
CA ASP A 194 -3.35 -0.52 -34.96
C ASP A 194 -4.63 0.15 -34.44
N ALA A 195 -5.73 -0.62 -34.38
CA ALA A 195 -7.01 -0.16 -33.82
C ALA A 195 -6.88 0.18 -32.32
N CYS A 196 -6.20 -0.67 -31.54
CA CYS A 196 -5.90 -0.42 -30.14
C CYS A 196 -5.05 0.84 -29.95
N ALA A 197 -4.01 1.02 -30.77
CA ALA A 197 -3.16 2.22 -30.71
C ALA A 197 -3.92 3.51 -31.07
N MET A 198 -4.83 3.45 -32.04
CA MET A 198 -5.70 4.58 -32.41
C MET A 198 -6.72 4.89 -31.31
N ALA A 199 -7.36 3.87 -30.73
CA ALA A 199 -8.30 4.03 -29.63
C ALA A 199 -7.61 4.63 -28.39
N GLN A 200 -6.43 4.10 -28.01
CA GLN A 200 -5.62 4.63 -26.91
C GLN A 200 -5.29 6.12 -27.11
N LYS A 201 -4.90 6.51 -28.33
CA LYS A 201 -4.61 7.92 -28.63
C LYS A 201 -5.86 8.79 -28.57
N ALA A 202 -7.01 8.27 -29.00
CA ALA A 202 -8.27 9.00 -29.02
C ALA A 202 -8.83 9.21 -27.60
N GLU A 203 -8.71 8.22 -26.73
CA GLU A 203 -9.20 8.31 -25.35
C GLU A 203 -8.30 9.12 -24.42
N ALA A 204 -7.00 9.27 -24.73
CA ALA A 204 -6.01 9.77 -23.76
C ALA A 204 -6.36 11.12 -23.12
N GLU A 205 -6.82 12.10 -23.92
CA GLU A 205 -7.18 13.42 -23.41
C GLU A 205 -8.55 13.42 -22.68
N PRO A 206 -9.63 12.83 -23.24
CA PRO A 206 -10.88 12.64 -22.51
C PRO A 206 -10.72 11.88 -21.19
N TYR A 207 -9.87 10.85 -21.16
CA TYR A 207 -9.55 10.10 -19.94
C TYR A 207 -8.86 11.00 -18.91
N ARG A 208 -7.88 11.81 -19.32
CA ARG A 208 -7.22 12.78 -18.43
C ARG A 208 -8.23 13.75 -17.81
N ILE A 209 -9.14 14.30 -18.62
CA ILE A 209 -10.17 15.24 -18.16
C ILE A 209 -11.16 14.55 -17.19
N GLN A 210 -11.57 13.32 -17.50
CA GLN A 210 -12.43 12.53 -16.61
C GLN A 210 -11.72 12.21 -15.29
N ALA A 211 -10.45 11.80 -15.33
CA ALA A 211 -9.66 11.52 -14.15
C ALA A 211 -9.50 12.77 -13.26
N GLU A 212 -9.20 13.93 -13.84
CA GLU A 212 -9.13 15.20 -13.10
C GLU A 212 -10.46 15.58 -12.46
N ALA A 213 -11.58 15.44 -13.18
CA ALA A 213 -12.90 15.70 -12.64
C ALA A 213 -13.32 14.70 -11.55
N PHE A 214 -12.86 13.44 -11.65
CA PHE A 214 -13.11 12.41 -10.64
C PHE A 214 -12.31 12.68 -9.36
N GLU A 215 -11.03 13.06 -9.49
CA GLU A 215 -10.18 13.50 -8.38
C GLU A 215 -10.81 14.66 -7.60
N GLU A 216 -11.33 15.65 -8.32
CA GLU A 216 -12.04 16.77 -7.70
C GLU A 216 -13.35 16.33 -7.03
N LEU A 217 -14.10 15.42 -7.65
CA LEU A 217 -15.33 14.85 -7.09
C LEU A 217 -15.09 14.13 -5.76
N VAL A 218 -14.07 13.28 -5.66
CA VAL A 218 -13.80 12.51 -4.43
C VAL A 218 -13.32 13.39 -3.27
N ASP A 219 -12.71 14.54 -3.57
CA ASP A 219 -12.25 15.51 -2.57
C ASP A 219 -13.30 16.57 -2.21
N THR A 220 -14.41 16.64 -2.96
CA THR A 220 -15.46 17.64 -2.76
C THR A 220 -16.25 17.40 -1.49
N ARG A 221 -16.25 18.38 -0.57
CA ARG A 221 -17.01 18.36 0.69
C ARG A 221 -18.34 19.09 0.51
N ALA A 222 -19.45 18.45 0.88
CA ALA A 222 -20.74 19.12 0.89
C ALA A 222 -20.80 20.24 1.94
N THR A 223 -21.34 21.40 1.55
CA THR A 223 -21.55 22.55 2.45
C THR A 223 -23.04 22.79 2.73
N THR A 224 -23.93 22.05 2.07
CA THR A 224 -25.35 21.99 2.40
C THR A 224 -25.86 20.54 2.48
N VAL A 225 -27.03 20.35 3.07
CA VAL A 225 -27.73 19.05 3.09
C VAL A 225 -28.02 18.57 1.66
N GLY A 226 -28.36 19.48 0.75
CA GLY A 226 -28.67 19.16 -0.65
C GLY A 226 -27.47 18.55 -1.39
N GLY A 227 -26.29 19.15 -1.28
CA GLY A 227 -25.08 18.61 -1.89
C GLY A 227 -24.58 17.35 -1.20
N LEU A 228 -24.78 17.19 0.11
CA LEU A 228 -24.46 15.93 0.79
C LEU A 228 -25.31 14.78 0.25
N VAL A 229 -26.61 15.00 0.06
CA VAL A 229 -27.52 14.03 -0.56
C VAL A 229 -27.10 13.74 -2.00
N ALA A 230 -26.71 14.77 -2.75
CA ALA A 230 -26.26 14.61 -4.13
C ALA A 230 -24.98 13.78 -4.23
N LEU A 231 -23.98 14.05 -3.37
CA LEU A 231 -22.75 13.27 -3.28
C LEU A 231 -23.03 11.83 -2.85
N ALA A 232 -23.82 11.63 -1.79
CA ALA A 232 -24.19 10.30 -1.32
C ALA A 232 -24.86 9.45 -2.41
N GLY A 233 -25.74 10.06 -3.21
CA GLY A 233 -26.40 9.37 -4.32
C GLY A 233 -25.51 9.12 -5.54
N TYR A 234 -24.39 9.84 -5.69
CA TYR A 234 -23.58 9.81 -6.91
C TYR A 234 -22.20 9.15 -6.74
N LEU A 235 -21.49 9.45 -5.65
CA LEU A 235 -20.11 9.00 -5.41
C LEU A 235 -19.96 7.47 -5.49
N PRO A 236 -20.83 6.63 -4.91
CA PRO A 236 -20.59 5.20 -4.96
C PRO A 236 -20.60 4.65 -6.38
N GLY A 237 -21.57 5.08 -7.20
CA GLY A 237 -21.63 4.72 -8.61
C GLY A 237 -20.41 5.21 -9.40
N ALA A 238 -19.97 6.46 -9.14
CA ALA A 238 -18.78 7.01 -9.79
C ALA A 238 -17.49 6.25 -9.43
N VAL A 239 -17.32 5.86 -8.16
CA VAL A 239 -16.17 5.07 -7.69
C VAL A 239 -16.15 3.69 -8.35
N PHE A 240 -17.31 3.02 -8.46
CA PHE A 240 -17.41 1.73 -9.17
C PHE A 240 -17.13 1.87 -10.67
N ASP A 241 -17.65 2.92 -11.31
CA ASP A 241 -17.53 3.15 -12.75
C ASP A 241 -16.13 3.60 -13.19
N ALA A 242 -15.37 4.27 -12.32
CA ALA A 242 -14.03 4.76 -12.64
C ALA A 242 -13.02 3.64 -12.93
N ASN A 243 -13.31 2.40 -12.51
CA ASN A 243 -12.50 1.20 -12.76
C ASN A 243 -11.00 1.43 -12.50
N CYS A 244 -10.69 2.27 -11.51
CA CYS A 244 -9.34 2.65 -11.14
C CYS A 244 -8.58 1.43 -10.62
N VAL A 245 -7.26 1.40 -10.81
CA VAL A 245 -6.39 0.36 -10.21
C VAL A 245 -6.42 0.45 -8.67
N GLU A 246 -6.90 1.58 -8.12
CA GLU A 246 -6.93 1.93 -6.70
C GLU A 246 -8.36 2.19 -6.16
N VAL A 247 -9.38 1.42 -6.62
CA VAL A 247 -10.80 1.56 -6.19
C VAL A 247 -10.94 1.73 -4.67
N GLU A 248 -10.14 1.00 -3.88
CA GLU A 248 -10.17 1.04 -2.43
C GLU A 248 -9.70 2.41 -1.85
N GLU A 249 -8.67 3.02 -2.43
CA GLU A 249 -8.18 4.32 -1.97
C GLU A 249 -9.18 5.44 -2.32
N ASP A 250 -9.76 5.38 -3.51
CA ASP A 250 -10.79 6.31 -3.97
C ASP A 250 -12.09 6.17 -3.17
N ALA A 251 -12.54 4.95 -2.89
CA ALA A 251 -13.68 4.69 -2.01
C ALA A 251 -13.47 5.29 -0.61
N ARG A 252 -12.25 5.17 -0.07
CA ARG A 252 -11.89 5.76 1.24
C ARG A 252 -11.82 7.28 1.21
N ARG A 253 -11.39 7.89 0.10
CA ARG A 253 -11.37 9.35 -0.07
C ARG A 253 -12.80 9.89 -0.16
N ALA A 254 -13.62 9.28 -1.02
CA ALA A 254 -15.05 9.59 -1.15
C ALA A 254 -15.78 9.46 0.20
N LEU A 255 -15.56 8.35 0.92
CA LEU A 255 -16.10 8.12 2.24
C LEU A 255 -15.68 9.22 3.22
N ARG A 256 -14.37 9.54 3.32
CA ARG A 256 -13.88 10.62 4.18
C ARG A 256 -14.52 11.96 3.84
N SER A 257 -14.69 12.29 2.56
CA SER A 257 -15.31 13.54 2.16
C SER A 257 -16.78 13.61 2.57
N MET A 258 -17.54 12.53 2.36
CA MET A 258 -18.93 12.42 2.85
C MET A 258 -19.01 12.55 4.37
N CYS A 259 -18.13 11.86 5.10
CA CYS A 259 -18.06 11.93 6.56
C CYS A 259 -17.81 13.36 7.05
N ASN A 260 -16.87 14.08 6.41
CA ASN A 260 -16.57 15.47 6.75
C ASN A 260 -17.76 16.40 6.46
N GLY A 261 -18.48 16.17 5.35
CA GLY A 261 -19.72 16.89 5.04
C GLY A 261 -20.79 16.69 6.11
N VAL A 262 -21.04 15.44 6.53
CA VAL A 262 -21.97 15.12 7.63
C VAL A 262 -21.56 15.83 8.92
N LEU A 263 -20.27 15.74 9.31
CA LEU A 263 -19.77 16.35 10.55
C LEU A 263 -19.84 17.88 10.53
N LYS A 264 -19.59 18.52 9.38
CA LYS A 264 -19.69 19.98 9.23
C LYS A 264 -21.14 20.47 9.33
N LEU A 265 -22.08 19.69 8.80
CA LEU A 265 -23.48 20.11 8.66
C LEU A 265 -24.32 19.89 9.90
N PHE A 266 -23.95 18.96 10.78
CA PHE A 266 -24.86 18.49 11.82
C PHE A 266 -24.19 18.29 13.18
N GLY A 267 -24.69 19.02 14.18
CA GLY A 267 -24.36 18.88 15.60
C GLY A 267 -25.61 18.66 16.47
N ASP A 268 -25.46 17.74 17.42
CA ASP A 268 -26.21 17.47 18.65
C ASP A 268 -27.72 17.13 18.61
N GLU A 269 -28.01 15.86 18.30
CA GLU A 269 -29.11 15.08 18.91
C GLU A 269 -28.74 13.58 19.01
N ALA A 270 -28.43 13.09 20.21
CA ALA A 270 -27.75 11.81 20.45
C ALA A 270 -28.55 10.54 20.03
N ASP A 271 -27.97 9.73 19.13
CA ASP A 271 -28.38 8.35 18.88
C ASP A 271 -27.65 7.42 19.87
N ALA A 272 -28.26 7.18 21.03
CA ALA A 272 -27.60 6.51 22.15
C ALA A 272 -27.07 5.10 21.84
N GLU A 273 -27.71 4.39 20.91
CA GLU A 273 -27.29 3.05 20.46
C GLU A 273 -26.01 3.13 19.63
N LEU A 274 -25.94 4.07 18.68
CA LEU A 274 -24.74 4.30 17.89
C LEU A 274 -23.59 4.88 18.73
N ILE A 275 -23.87 5.73 19.73
CA ILE A 275 -22.84 6.24 20.65
C ILE A 275 -22.22 5.09 21.45
N ALA A 276 -23.04 4.16 21.94
CA ALA A 276 -22.56 2.99 22.66
C ALA A 276 -21.70 2.09 21.75
N LEU A 277 -22.11 1.89 20.49
CA LEU A 277 -21.35 1.12 19.50
C LEU A 277 -20.02 1.78 19.14
N GLU A 278 -19.97 3.10 19.01
CA GLU A 278 -18.71 3.83 18.78
C GLU A 278 -17.73 3.64 19.92
N ALA A 279 -18.21 3.75 21.17
CA ALA A 279 -17.37 3.50 22.34
C ALA A 279 -16.88 2.05 22.41
N GLU A 280 -17.76 1.07 22.16
CA GLU A 280 -17.41 -0.36 22.10
C GLU A 280 -16.39 -0.64 20.97
N LEU A 281 -16.53 0.03 19.82
CA LEU A 281 -15.60 -0.10 18.71
C LEU A 281 -14.23 0.47 19.06
N LEU A 282 -14.16 1.67 19.66
CA LEU A 282 -12.89 2.27 20.07
C LEU A 282 -12.12 1.38 21.07
N GLU A 283 -12.83 0.75 22.00
CA GLU A 283 -12.23 -0.18 22.95
C GLU A 283 -11.72 -1.46 22.26
N THR A 284 -12.56 -2.09 21.43
CA THR A 284 -12.19 -3.33 20.72
C THR A 284 -11.09 -3.10 19.69
N ASP A 285 -11.05 -1.93 19.06
CA ASP A 285 -10.00 -1.54 18.13
C ASP A 285 -8.66 -1.30 18.83
N ALA A 286 -8.66 -0.63 19.98
CA ALA A 286 -7.46 -0.50 20.81
C ALA A 286 -6.89 -1.87 21.21
N ALA A 287 -7.75 -2.82 21.58
CA ALA A 287 -7.35 -4.20 21.89
C ALA A 287 -6.79 -4.93 20.66
N PHE A 288 -7.44 -4.79 19.50
CA PHE A 288 -6.97 -5.35 18.23
C PHE A 288 -5.59 -4.80 17.84
N ARG A 289 -5.38 -3.48 17.90
CA ARG A 289 -4.08 -2.85 17.60
C ARG A 289 -2.98 -3.32 18.55
N ALA A 290 -3.30 -3.46 19.84
CA ALA A 290 -2.35 -4.00 20.81
C ALA A 290 -1.94 -5.45 20.47
N ALA A 291 -2.91 -6.30 20.11
CA ALA A 291 -2.64 -7.68 19.69
C ALA A 291 -1.84 -7.74 18.38
N ALA A 292 -2.21 -6.94 17.38
CA ALA A 292 -1.48 -6.85 16.10
C ALA A 292 -0.04 -6.38 16.29
N HIS A 293 0.18 -5.37 17.14
CA HIS A 293 1.52 -4.89 17.47
C HIS A 293 2.35 -5.98 18.18
N ALA A 294 1.76 -6.67 19.16
CA ALA A 294 2.43 -7.75 19.88
C ALA A 294 2.82 -8.91 18.94
N LEU A 295 1.90 -9.31 18.05
CA LEU A 295 2.13 -10.34 17.04
C LEU A 295 3.26 -9.92 16.08
N ARG A 296 3.26 -8.66 15.60
CA ARG A 296 4.32 -8.14 14.74
C ARG A 296 5.69 -8.19 15.43
N VAL A 297 5.79 -7.72 16.68
CA VAL A 297 7.03 -7.76 17.45
C VAL A 297 7.52 -9.20 17.66
N ALA A 298 6.61 -10.15 17.90
CA ALA A 298 6.97 -11.56 18.02
C ALA A 298 7.46 -12.15 16.68
N ARG A 299 6.80 -11.82 15.56
CA ARG A 299 7.24 -12.22 14.22
C ARG A 299 8.61 -11.64 13.85
N ASP A 300 8.88 -10.39 14.20
CA ASP A 300 10.19 -9.76 13.99
C ASP A 300 11.31 -10.45 14.80
N ARG A 301 10.96 -11.08 15.93
CA ARG A 301 11.89 -11.86 16.78
C ARG A 301 11.94 -13.35 16.42
N TYR A 302 10.97 -13.84 15.65
CA TYR A 302 10.88 -15.24 15.28
C TYR A 302 11.94 -15.56 14.23
N ASP A 303 13.03 -16.21 14.67
CA ASP A 303 14.04 -16.75 13.78
C ASP A 303 13.65 -18.18 13.37
N LYS A 304 13.09 -18.32 12.16
CA LYS A 304 12.64 -19.63 11.66
C LYS A 304 13.86 -20.55 11.51
N PRO A 305 13.85 -21.74 12.15
CA PRO A 305 14.96 -22.69 12.00
C PRO A 305 15.23 -23.02 10.54
N PRO A 306 16.51 -23.06 10.11
CA PRO A 306 16.85 -23.33 8.72
C PRO A 306 16.40 -24.74 8.32
N VAL A 307 15.95 -24.89 7.08
CA VAL A 307 15.55 -26.19 6.55
C VAL A 307 16.74 -27.16 6.61
N PRO A 308 16.62 -28.33 7.28
CA PRO A 308 17.72 -29.28 7.38
C PRO A 308 18.14 -29.83 6.02
N VAL A 309 19.42 -30.19 5.91
CA VAL A 309 19.98 -30.80 4.69
C VAL A 309 19.26 -32.11 4.32
N GLY A 310 18.74 -32.85 5.31
CA GLY A 310 17.97 -34.08 5.09
C GLY A 310 16.69 -33.88 4.27
N LEU A 311 16.09 -32.69 4.30
CA LEU A 311 14.88 -32.33 3.52
C LEU A 311 15.20 -31.76 2.14
N LYS A 312 16.47 -31.47 1.84
CA LYS A 312 16.86 -31.09 0.49
C LYS A 312 16.62 -32.27 -0.45
N VAL A 313 16.28 -31.94 -1.69
CA VAL A 313 16.05 -32.90 -2.76
C VAL A 313 17.37 -33.16 -3.48
N TRP A 314 17.70 -34.43 -3.68
CA TRP A 314 18.95 -34.84 -4.31
C TRP A 314 18.65 -35.46 -5.67
N SER A 315 19.60 -35.35 -6.60
CA SER A 315 19.43 -35.87 -7.96
C SER A 315 19.23 -37.40 -8.02
N HIS A 316 19.61 -38.14 -6.97
CA HIS A 316 19.42 -39.59 -6.91
C HIS A 316 18.07 -39.99 -6.29
N ASP A 317 17.34 -39.06 -5.65
CA ASP A 317 16.02 -39.36 -5.09
C ASP A 317 15.05 -39.78 -6.22
N TRP A 318 15.23 -39.22 -7.43
CA TRP A 318 14.44 -39.54 -8.64
C TRP A 318 14.66 -40.93 -9.22
N VAL A 319 15.73 -41.62 -8.81
CA VAL A 319 16.02 -42.99 -9.26
C VAL A 319 15.10 -43.99 -8.54
N TYR A 320 14.43 -43.55 -7.47
CA TYR A 320 13.47 -44.35 -6.71
C TYR A 320 12.05 -43.90 -7.07
N PRO A 321 11.28 -44.71 -7.83
CA PRO A 321 9.93 -44.34 -8.27
C PRO A 321 8.94 -44.09 -7.11
N SER A 322 9.28 -44.59 -5.93
CA SER A 322 8.50 -44.54 -4.70
C SER A 322 8.78 -43.31 -3.82
N ILE A 323 9.87 -42.58 -4.07
CA ILE A 323 10.09 -41.29 -3.40
C ILE A 323 9.28 -40.25 -4.18
N PRO A 324 8.32 -39.56 -3.54
CA PRO A 324 7.44 -38.63 -4.23
C PRO A 324 8.23 -37.48 -4.84
N ARG A 325 7.72 -36.96 -5.96
CA ARG A 325 8.29 -35.76 -6.54
C ARG A 325 7.96 -34.56 -5.64
N PRO A 326 8.94 -33.83 -5.09
CA PRO A 326 8.69 -32.57 -4.39
C PRO A 326 7.99 -31.57 -5.30
N ARG A 327 7.20 -30.70 -4.67
CA ARG A 327 6.65 -29.52 -5.32
C ARG A 327 7.73 -28.68 -6.01
N THR A 328 7.38 -28.16 -7.17
CA THR A 328 8.20 -27.22 -7.93
C THR A 328 7.63 -25.81 -7.83
N GLN A 329 8.52 -24.82 -7.81
CA GLN A 329 8.15 -23.42 -7.99
C GLN A 329 8.64 -22.97 -9.37
N PRO A 330 7.75 -22.45 -10.24
CA PRO A 330 8.18 -21.90 -11.52
C PRO A 330 9.05 -20.67 -11.28
N LEU A 331 10.19 -20.63 -11.95
CA LEU A 331 11.10 -19.50 -12.01
C LEU A 331 10.97 -18.82 -13.38
N ALA A 332 11.35 -17.54 -13.43
CA ALA A 332 11.44 -16.80 -14.68
C ALA A 332 12.30 -17.55 -15.72
N GLY A 333 11.81 -17.63 -16.96
CA GLY A 333 12.48 -18.35 -18.05
C GLY A 333 12.16 -19.85 -18.13
N GLY A 334 11.06 -20.30 -17.51
CA GLY A 334 10.56 -21.69 -17.63
C GLY A 334 11.39 -22.72 -16.86
N ARG A 335 12.26 -22.27 -15.95
CA ARG A 335 12.99 -23.16 -15.03
C ARG A 335 12.11 -23.50 -13.85
N GLU A 336 12.29 -24.68 -13.26
CA GLU A 336 11.59 -25.08 -12.05
C GLU A 336 12.59 -25.21 -10.89
N LEU A 337 12.28 -24.55 -9.78
CA LEU A 337 13.00 -24.75 -8.52
C LEU A 337 12.34 -25.89 -7.75
N LEU A 338 13.11 -26.92 -7.44
CA LEU A 338 12.66 -27.99 -6.55
C LEU A 338 12.64 -27.47 -5.11
N LEU A 339 11.47 -27.50 -4.49
CA LEU A 339 11.32 -27.14 -3.09
C LEU A 339 11.77 -28.32 -2.21
N PRO A 340 12.23 -28.07 -0.97
CA PRO A 340 12.46 -29.12 0.01
C PRO A 340 11.21 -29.97 0.23
N TYR A 341 11.38 -31.23 0.64
CA TYR A 341 10.25 -32.11 0.98
C TYR A 341 9.34 -31.47 2.04
N GLY A 342 8.05 -31.40 1.73
CA GLY A 342 7.02 -30.80 2.55
C GLY A 342 6.17 -31.83 3.31
N ALA A 343 5.11 -31.35 3.96
CA ALA A 343 4.23 -32.19 4.77
C ALA A 343 3.56 -33.31 3.96
N GLU A 344 3.14 -33.02 2.73
CA GLU A 344 2.46 -34.00 1.87
C GLU A 344 3.40 -35.12 1.43
N GLU A 345 4.61 -34.78 0.97
CA GLU A 345 5.58 -35.78 0.57
C GLU A 345 6.02 -36.65 1.74
N VAL A 346 6.20 -36.06 2.93
CA VAL A 346 6.55 -36.78 4.15
C VAL A 346 5.45 -37.76 4.55
N GLU A 347 4.17 -37.39 4.40
CA GLU A 347 3.06 -38.28 4.72
C GLU A 347 2.97 -39.46 3.75
N ILE A 348 3.25 -39.25 2.46
CA ILE A 348 3.38 -40.34 1.49
C ILE A 348 4.49 -41.31 1.91
N LEU A 349 5.66 -40.79 2.28
CA LEU A 349 6.82 -41.59 2.69
C LEU A 349 6.59 -42.35 4.01
N ARG A 350 5.71 -41.87 4.90
CA ARG A 350 5.34 -42.58 6.14
C ARG A 350 4.47 -43.81 5.89
N VAL A 351 3.60 -43.73 4.88
CA VAL A 351 2.57 -44.76 4.64
C VAL A 351 3.02 -45.77 3.60
N GLN A 352 3.87 -45.38 2.64
CA GLN A 352 4.24 -46.21 1.50
C GLN A 352 5.67 -46.76 1.63
N PRO A 353 5.87 -48.09 1.53
CA PRO A 353 7.21 -48.66 1.49
C PRO A 353 7.94 -48.21 0.22
N CYS A 354 9.20 -47.85 0.36
CA CYS A 354 10.00 -47.38 -0.78
C CYS A 354 10.48 -48.56 -1.63
N LEU A 355 9.99 -48.59 -2.86
CA LEU A 355 10.28 -49.57 -3.90
C LEU A 355 11.48 -49.13 -4.72
N GLY A 356 12.37 -50.07 -5.05
CA GLY A 356 13.54 -49.81 -5.89
C GLY A 356 13.30 -50.03 -7.37
N HIS A 357 14.16 -49.42 -8.17
CA HIS A 357 14.28 -49.76 -9.58
C HIS A 357 15.03 -51.08 -9.73
N PHE A 358 14.41 -52.06 -10.40
CA PHE A 358 15.14 -53.26 -10.82
C PHE A 358 16.02 -52.90 -12.03
N VAL A 359 17.29 -52.57 -11.78
CA VAL A 359 18.27 -52.32 -12.85
C VAL A 359 18.64 -53.67 -13.47
N GLY A 360 17.98 -54.02 -14.57
CA GLY A 360 18.23 -55.27 -15.30
C GLY A 360 17.10 -55.80 -16.16
N GLY A 361 15.90 -55.21 -16.11
CA GLY A 361 14.82 -55.45 -17.07
C GLY A 361 14.56 -54.17 -17.85
N THR A 362 14.32 -54.28 -19.16
CA THR A 362 13.80 -53.17 -19.97
C THR A 362 12.50 -52.66 -19.33
N GLU A 363 12.37 -51.35 -19.22
CA GLU A 363 11.13 -50.68 -18.81
C GLU A 363 9.98 -51.24 -19.66
N GLY A 364 9.07 -52.01 -19.05
CA GLY A 364 7.95 -52.65 -19.75
C GLY A 364 8.03 -54.16 -19.98
N GLU A 365 9.09 -54.88 -19.57
CA GLU A 365 9.02 -56.34 -19.49
C GLU A 365 8.13 -56.76 -18.30
N LEU A 366 6.83 -56.90 -18.58
CA LEU A 366 5.94 -57.74 -17.78
C LEU A 366 6.62 -59.11 -17.65
N GLN A 367 6.96 -59.50 -16.43
CA GLN A 367 7.30 -60.89 -16.19
C GLN A 367 6.11 -61.77 -16.61
N PRO A 368 6.33 -63.06 -16.95
CA PRO A 368 5.28 -63.96 -17.43
C PRO A 368 4.06 -64.09 -16.49
N ASP A 369 4.15 -63.62 -15.24
CA ASP A 369 3.07 -63.57 -14.24
C ASP A 369 2.25 -62.27 -14.26
N GLY A 370 2.58 -61.29 -15.10
CA GLY A 370 1.83 -60.05 -15.27
C GLY A 370 2.01 -59.01 -14.17
N VAL A 371 2.93 -59.23 -13.21
CA VAL A 371 3.13 -58.33 -12.06
C VAL A 371 4.54 -57.73 -12.08
N THR A 372 4.64 -56.41 -12.19
CA THR A 372 5.89 -55.69 -11.99
C THR A 372 6.31 -55.88 -10.53
N ARG A 373 7.28 -56.79 -10.26
CA ARG A 373 7.77 -57.03 -8.90
C ARG A 373 8.68 -55.89 -8.46
N LEU A 374 8.08 -54.74 -8.17
CA LEU A 374 8.68 -53.70 -7.35
C LEU A 374 8.91 -54.31 -5.96
N ARG A 375 10.16 -54.63 -5.64
CA ARG A 375 10.54 -55.07 -4.29
C ARG A 375 10.89 -53.84 -3.44
N PRO A 376 10.61 -53.86 -2.13
CA PRO A 376 11.16 -52.87 -1.22
C PRO A 376 12.67 -52.76 -1.41
N ASP A 377 13.16 -51.54 -1.58
CA ASP A 377 14.59 -51.25 -1.71
C ASP A 377 15.09 -50.69 -0.39
N PRO A 378 15.99 -51.41 0.30
CA PRO A 378 16.52 -50.96 1.58
C PRO A 378 17.19 -49.58 1.51
N ARG A 379 17.80 -49.19 0.38
CA ARG A 379 18.44 -47.88 0.22
C ARG A 379 17.41 -46.77 0.06
N ALA A 380 16.38 -47.02 -0.75
CA ALA A 380 15.26 -46.09 -0.93
C ALA A 380 14.54 -45.88 0.41
N GLN A 381 14.30 -46.96 1.16
CA GLN A 381 13.68 -46.89 2.48
C GLN A 381 14.53 -46.11 3.48
N VAL A 382 15.84 -46.39 3.55
CA VAL A 382 16.75 -45.62 4.43
C VAL A 382 16.73 -44.13 4.09
N ARG A 383 16.65 -43.77 2.80
CA ARG A 383 16.53 -42.37 2.37
C ARG A 383 15.19 -41.76 2.81
N ALA A 384 14.09 -42.46 2.61
CA ALA A 384 12.76 -42.02 3.05
C ALA A 384 12.69 -41.83 4.57
N ASP A 385 13.19 -42.79 5.34
CA ASP A 385 13.25 -42.71 6.81
C ASP A 385 14.08 -41.49 7.24
N ALA A 386 15.18 -41.19 6.55
CA ALA A 386 15.99 -40.01 6.81
C ALA A 386 15.27 -38.69 6.48
N ILE A 387 14.43 -38.65 5.44
CA ILE A 387 13.59 -37.49 5.11
C ILE A 387 12.54 -37.28 6.22
N VAL A 388 11.83 -38.34 6.60
CA VAL A 388 10.80 -38.30 7.65
C VAL A 388 11.41 -37.85 8.98
N ALA A 389 12.54 -38.45 9.38
CA ALA A 389 13.23 -38.08 10.63
C ALA A 389 13.70 -36.62 10.62
N ALA A 390 14.26 -36.13 9.50
CA ALA A 390 14.67 -34.74 9.36
C ALA A 390 13.47 -33.78 9.40
N TRP A 391 12.32 -34.18 8.86
CA TRP A 391 11.08 -33.41 8.93
C TRP A 391 10.60 -33.29 10.37
N ASP A 392 10.48 -34.40 11.07
CA ASP A 392 9.97 -34.44 12.44
C ASP A 392 10.86 -33.62 13.39
N GLN A 393 12.18 -33.76 13.26
CA GLN A 393 13.13 -32.95 14.03
C GLN A 393 12.98 -31.45 13.72
N TRP A 394 12.79 -31.08 12.46
CA TRP A 394 12.62 -29.68 12.08
C TRP A 394 11.30 -29.09 12.57
N GLN A 395 10.21 -29.87 12.54
CA GLN A 395 8.92 -29.46 13.10
C GLN A 395 9.00 -29.25 14.61
N GLU A 396 9.77 -30.07 15.33
CA GLU A 396 10.06 -29.83 16.76
C GLU A 396 10.78 -28.50 16.95
N GLN A 397 11.85 -28.25 16.20
CA GLN A 397 12.61 -26.99 16.27
C GLN A 397 11.73 -25.78 15.95
N ILE A 398 10.85 -25.88 14.94
CA ILE A 398 9.88 -24.83 14.61
C ILE A 398 8.95 -24.60 15.81
N ARG A 399 8.42 -25.67 16.42
CA ARG A 399 7.51 -25.55 17.56
C ARG A 399 8.19 -24.90 18.76
N GLU A 400 9.41 -25.33 19.08
CA GLU A 400 10.23 -24.74 20.14
C GLU A 400 10.50 -23.25 19.86
N ALA A 401 10.93 -22.90 18.64
CA ALA A 401 11.19 -21.52 18.24
C ALA A 401 9.94 -20.64 18.29
N ARG A 402 8.78 -21.17 17.88
CA ARG A 402 7.47 -20.49 18.02
C ARG A 402 7.07 -20.30 19.47
N ALA A 403 7.29 -21.30 20.32
CA ALA A 403 6.99 -21.24 21.75
C ALA A 403 7.85 -20.19 22.48
N VAL A 404 9.12 -20.03 22.11
CA VAL A 404 10.03 -19.01 22.69
C VAL A 404 9.47 -17.58 22.55
N VAL A 405 8.83 -17.27 21.43
CA VAL A 405 8.22 -15.95 21.17
C VAL A 405 6.71 -15.94 21.41
N ASN A 406 6.16 -17.03 21.95
CA ASN A 406 4.73 -17.23 22.19
C ASN A 406 3.84 -16.97 20.94
N LEU A 407 4.30 -17.39 19.77
CA LEU A 407 3.68 -16.99 18.49
C LEU A 407 2.24 -17.51 18.37
N ASP A 408 1.99 -18.76 18.75
CA ASP A 408 0.67 -19.40 18.62
C ASP A 408 -0.39 -18.68 19.46
N ALA A 409 -0.07 -18.33 20.71
CA ALA A 409 -1.01 -17.63 21.58
C ALA A 409 -1.25 -16.19 21.12
N LEU A 410 -0.24 -15.53 20.53
CA LEU A 410 -0.39 -14.18 19.98
C LEU A 410 -1.21 -14.18 18.68
N GLU A 411 -1.07 -15.20 17.83
CA GLU A 411 -1.93 -15.40 16.65
C GLU A 411 -3.37 -15.64 17.08
N ALA A 412 -3.61 -16.51 18.07
CA ALA A 412 -4.96 -16.73 18.61
C ALA A 412 -5.57 -15.46 19.25
N ALA A 413 -4.78 -14.67 19.98
CA ALA A 413 -5.23 -13.40 20.56
C ALA A 413 -5.56 -12.35 19.48
N TYR A 414 -4.74 -12.29 18.42
CA TYR A 414 -5.01 -11.44 17.26
C TYR A 414 -6.31 -11.87 16.57
N ASP A 415 -6.51 -13.16 16.30
CA ASP A 415 -7.73 -13.65 15.64
C ASP A 415 -8.98 -13.41 16.51
N ALA A 416 -8.90 -13.61 17.83
CA ALA A 416 -10.00 -13.36 18.75
C ALA A 416 -10.38 -11.87 18.85
N THR A 417 -9.38 -10.98 18.95
CA THR A 417 -9.63 -9.53 18.97
C THR A 417 -10.15 -9.04 17.62
N LYS A 418 -9.65 -9.59 16.50
CA LYS A 418 -10.19 -9.33 15.17
C LYS A 418 -11.66 -9.72 15.07
N ALA A 419 -12.01 -10.96 15.44
CA ALA A 419 -13.40 -11.44 15.39
C ALA A 419 -14.34 -10.61 16.27
N THR A 420 -13.86 -10.14 17.43
CA THR A 420 -14.62 -9.24 18.31
C THR A 420 -14.87 -7.89 17.65
N ARG A 421 -13.81 -7.26 17.10
CA ARG A 421 -13.90 -6.00 16.34
C ARG A 421 -14.85 -6.12 15.14
N ASP A 422 -14.70 -7.18 14.35
CA ASP A 422 -15.53 -7.44 13.17
C ASP A 422 -17.01 -7.61 13.56
N THR A 423 -17.31 -8.23 14.71
CA THR A 423 -18.68 -8.35 15.25
C THR A 423 -19.28 -6.99 15.62
N VAL A 424 -18.51 -6.09 16.24
CA VAL A 424 -18.97 -4.74 16.59
C VAL A 424 -19.20 -3.90 15.34
N LEU A 425 -18.31 -4.00 14.35
CA LEU A 425 -18.47 -3.34 13.06
C LEU A 425 -19.74 -3.80 12.35
N GLN A 426 -20.00 -5.11 12.31
CA GLN A 426 -21.22 -5.66 11.71
C GLN A 426 -22.48 -5.11 12.40
N ARG A 427 -22.52 -5.07 13.74
CA ARG A 427 -23.62 -4.44 14.48
C ARG A 427 -23.74 -2.94 14.15
N GLY A 428 -22.62 -2.23 14.05
CA GLY A 428 -22.56 -0.84 13.62
C GLY A 428 -23.20 -0.60 12.25
N ARG A 429 -23.01 -1.52 11.30
CA ARG A 429 -23.64 -1.46 9.97
C ARG A 429 -25.15 -1.67 10.05
N GLU A 430 -25.58 -2.69 10.80
CA GLU A 430 -26.99 -3.07 10.93
C GLU A 430 -27.86 -2.02 11.64
N VAL A 431 -27.30 -1.23 12.55
CA VAL A 431 -28.04 -0.16 13.25
C VAL A 431 -28.23 1.04 12.32
N THR A 432 -29.45 1.24 11.81
CA THR A 432 -29.79 2.43 11.01
C THR A 432 -29.67 3.71 11.83
N ALA A 433 -28.98 4.71 11.30
CA ALA A 433 -28.98 6.05 11.90
C ALA A 433 -30.40 6.65 11.88
N ARG A 434 -30.95 7.00 13.05
CA ARG A 434 -32.30 7.60 13.14
C ARG A 434 -32.32 9.11 13.01
N GLY A 435 -31.14 9.71 13.01
CA GLY A 435 -30.95 11.15 12.95
C GLY A 435 -29.53 11.50 12.59
N LEU A 436 -29.25 12.79 12.55
CA LEU A 436 -28.02 13.33 12.00
C LEU A 436 -26.78 12.99 12.85
N THR A 437 -26.93 12.89 14.16
CA THR A 437 -25.85 12.41 15.03
C THR A 437 -25.54 10.94 14.81
N GLY A 438 -26.56 10.12 14.53
CA GLY A 438 -26.37 8.73 14.14
C GLY A 438 -25.54 8.62 12.86
N LEU A 439 -25.83 9.46 11.86
CA LEU A 439 -25.02 9.56 10.65
C LEU A 439 -23.59 9.99 10.93
N ALA A 440 -23.40 11.00 11.79
CA ALA A 440 -22.08 11.48 12.18
C ALA A 440 -21.26 10.38 12.87
N ILE A 441 -21.89 9.55 13.70
CA ILE A 441 -21.23 8.41 14.36
C ILE A 441 -20.83 7.34 13.34
N LYS A 442 -21.75 6.93 12.45
CA LYS A 442 -21.44 5.98 11.39
C LYS A 442 -20.32 6.49 10.47
N ALA A 443 -20.35 7.78 10.15
CA ALA A 443 -19.30 8.45 9.41
C ALA A 443 -17.93 8.37 10.11
N ARG A 444 -17.87 8.62 11.42
CA ARG A 444 -16.62 8.48 12.20
C ARG A 444 -16.13 7.03 12.27
N ILE A 445 -17.03 6.08 12.51
CA ILE A 445 -16.72 4.64 12.48
C ILE A 445 -16.10 4.28 11.12
N ALA A 446 -16.73 4.70 10.02
CA ALA A 446 -16.27 4.41 8.68
C ALA A 446 -14.93 5.10 8.35
N ALA A 447 -14.73 6.35 8.80
CA ALA A 447 -13.47 7.08 8.61
C ALA A 447 -12.30 6.44 9.39
N ASN A 448 -12.54 5.95 10.62
CA ASN A 448 -11.53 5.24 11.41
C ASN A 448 -11.08 3.95 10.70
N MET A 449 -12.03 3.20 10.12
CA MET A 449 -11.74 2.00 9.34
C MET A 449 -10.88 2.30 8.10
N ALA A 450 -11.21 3.37 7.37
CA ALA A 450 -10.46 3.80 6.19
C ALA A 450 -9.01 4.21 6.51
N ALA A 451 -8.76 4.75 7.71
CA ALA A 451 -7.44 5.19 8.13
C ALA A 451 -6.49 4.03 8.52
N GLU A 452 -7.02 2.86 8.83
CA GLU A 452 -6.26 1.73 9.41
C GLU A 452 -5.74 0.72 8.41
N THR A 453 -6.31 0.66 7.21
CA THR A 453 -5.86 -0.29 6.19
C THR A 453 -4.57 0.20 5.57
N ASP A 454 -3.44 -0.30 6.08
CA ASP A 454 -2.13 -0.20 5.43
C ASP A 454 -2.27 -0.69 3.97
N PRO A 455 -2.03 0.17 2.96
CA PRO A 455 -2.12 -0.22 1.55
C PRO A 455 -1.26 -1.45 1.20
N LYS A 456 -0.19 -1.70 1.97
CA LYS A 456 0.67 -2.88 1.82
C LYS A 456 0.08 -4.17 2.39
N ALA A 457 -0.84 -4.08 3.35
CA ALA A 457 -1.51 -5.25 3.93
C ALA A 457 -2.70 -5.71 3.08
N CYS A 458 -3.38 -4.79 2.38
CA CYS A 458 -4.50 -5.10 1.48
C CYS A 458 -4.07 -5.90 0.26
N SER A 459 -2.95 -5.54 -0.39
CA SER A 459 -2.49 -6.26 -1.60
C SER A 459 -2.03 -7.71 -1.37
N ALA A 460 -1.79 -8.11 -0.11
CA ALA A 460 -1.37 -9.47 0.24
C ALA A 460 -2.50 -10.38 0.75
N ARG A 461 -3.71 -9.85 0.98
CA ARG A 461 -4.89 -10.63 1.40
C ARG A 461 -5.83 -10.80 0.21
N LEU A 462 -6.12 -12.05 -0.13
CA LEU A 462 -7.23 -12.39 -1.01
C LEU A 462 -8.52 -11.86 -0.36
N TYR A 463 -9.04 -10.78 -0.94
CA TYR A 463 -10.40 -10.24 -0.90
C TYR A 463 -11.29 -10.70 0.26
N ASP A 464 -11.47 -9.80 1.23
CA ASP A 464 -12.73 -9.72 1.97
C ASP A 464 -13.52 -8.55 1.34
N PRO A 465 -14.58 -8.82 0.56
CA PRO A 465 -15.38 -7.79 -0.11
C PRO A 465 -16.13 -6.84 0.84
N ASP A 466 -15.96 -6.98 2.15
CA ASP A 466 -16.83 -6.38 3.15
C ASP A 466 -16.31 -5.11 3.85
N ASP A 467 -15.13 -4.52 3.58
CA ASP A 467 -14.60 -3.50 4.51
C ASP A 467 -14.74 -2.00 4.14
N SER A 468 -14.39 -1.53 2.94
CA SER A 468 -14.50 -0.09 2.60
C SER A 468 -15.74 0.24 1.77
N ASP A 469 -16.03 -0.60 0.78
CA ASP A 469 -17.05 -0.32 -0.24
C ASP A 469 -18.45 -0.51 0.36
N GLY A 470 -18.62 -1.54 1.19
CA GLY A 470 -19.84 -1.77 1.97
C GLY A 470 -20.15 -0.60 2.92
N LEU A 471 -19.14 -0.06 3.62
CA LEU A 471 -19.32 1.08 4.53
C LEU A 471 -19.71 2.37 3.79
N LEU A 472 -19.15 2.61 2.60
CA LEU A 472 -19.54 3.74 1.75
C LEU A 472 -21.00 3.61 1.28
N MET A 473 -21.40 2.42 0.84
CA MET A 473 -22.77 2.16 0.39
C MET A 473 -23.79 2.27 1.53
N ASP A 474 -23.46 1.74 2.71
CA ASP A 474 -24.32 1.80 3.91
C ASP A 474 -24.47 3.25 4.41
N LEU A 475 -23.38 4.02 4.45
CA LEU A 475 -23.43 5.43 4.84
C LEU A 475 -24.24 6.25 3.83
N ALA A 476 -24.07 6.02 2.53
CA ALA A 476 -24.87 6.65 1.50
C ALA A 476 -26.36 6.32 1.65
N GLY A 477 -26.69 5.04 1.90
CA GLY A 477 -28.06 4.58 2.16
C GLY A 477 -28.69 5.27 3.36
N ASP A 478 -27.98 5.36 4.48
CA ASP A 478 -28.48 6.02 5.69
C ASP A 478 -28.66 7.53 5.49
N VAL A 479 -27.73 8.20 4.79
CA VAL A 479 -27.87 9.63 4.45
C VAL A 479 -29.16 9.86 3.65
N LEU A 480 -29.43 9.03 2.64
CA LEU A 480 -30.65 9.12 1.83
C LEU A 480 -31.91 8.84 2.66
N ALA A 481 -31.88 7.86 3.57
CA ALA A 481 -33.01 7.51 4.41
C ALA A 481 -33.39 8.62 5.40
N VAL A 482 -32.39 9.21 6.08
CA VAL A 482 -32.60 10.28 7.07
C VAL A 482 -33.07 11.56 6.40
N THR A 483 -32.50 11.91 5.24
CA THR A 483 -32.84 13.15 4.53
C THR A 483 -34.20 13.05 3.80
N GLY A 484 -34.58 11.86 3.31
CA GLY A 484 -35.90 11.62 2.70
C GLY A 484 -37.09 11.79 3.66
N GLY A 485 -36.85 11.64 4.96
CA GLY A 485 -37.84 11.82 6.04
C GLY A 485 -38.01 13.26 6.55
N LEU A 486 -37.19 14.22 6.09
CA LEU A 486 -37.28 15.61 6.55
C LEU A 486 -38.57 16.30 6.04
N PRO A 487 -39.29 17.05 6.89
CA PRO A 487 -40.50 17.78 6.49
C PRO A 487 -40.21 18.78 5.36
N GLU A 488 -41.20 19.00 4.48
CA GLU A 488 -41.11 19.85 3.27
C GLU A 488 -40.51 21.25 3.49
N ALA A 489 -40.56 21.79 4.71
CA ALA A 489 -39.96 23.08 5.06
C ALA A 489 -38.42 23.11 4.96
N HIS A 490 -37.76 21.94 4.91
CA HIS A 490 -36.31 21.78 4.77
C HIS A 490 -35.89 21.12 3.46
N ARG A 491 -36.85 20.81 2.57
CA ARG A 491 -36.51 20.40 1.19
C ARG A 491 -36.02 21.64 0.42
N PRO A 492 -34.91 21.56 -0.31
CA PRO A 492 -34.54 22.62 -1.24
C PRO A 492 -35.73 22.83 -2.19
N LYS A 493 -36.13 24.10 -2.37
CA LYS A 493 -37.09 24.43 -3.41
C LYS A 493 -36.38 24.23 -4.75
N ASP A 494 -36.93 23.34 -5.57
CA ASP A 494 -36.49 23.11 -6.96
C ASP A 494 -36.34 24.41 -7.76
#